data_AF-A0A3B0UC07-F1
#
_entry.id   AF-A0A3B0UC07-F1
#
_cell.length_a   1.000
_cell.length_b   1.000
_cell.length_c   1.000
_cell.angle_alpha   90.00
_cell.angle_beta   90.00
_cell.angle_gamma   90.00
#
_symmetry.space_group_name_H-M   'P 1'
#
loop_
_entity.id
_entity.type
_entity.pdbx_description
1 polymer ?
#
loop_
_entity_poly.entity_id
_entity_poly.type
_entity_poly.pdbx_seq_one_letter_code
_entity_poly.pdbx_strand_id
1 'polypeptide(L)' 'MDFKEVELPADWFTLTVTTVGSHFKGYLNDKMITHGHADEMAAGYVGMSASGNSMLSVKK' A
#
# COMPACT_ATOMS: atom_id res chain seq x y z
N MET A 1 11.50 -3.05 -8.78
CA MET A 1 10.82 -2.51 -7.59
C MET A 1 11.82 -2.61 -6.46
N ASP A 2 12.12 -1.49 -5.80
CA ASP A 2 13.02 -1.51 -4.64
C ASP A 2 12.17 -1.65 -3.39
N PHE A 3 12.29 -2.78 -2.71
CA PHE A 3 11.64 -3.02 -1.43
C PHE A 3 12.60 -2.65 -0.32
N LYS A 4 12.16 -1.78 0.59
CA LYS A 4 12.91 -1.48 1.81
C LYS A 4 12.45 -2.40 2.92
N GLU A 5 13.39 -2.91 3.72
CA GLU A 5 13.04 -3.52 5.01
C GLU A 5 12.39 -2.46 5.90
N VAL A 6 11.21 -2.79 6.40
CA VAL A 6 10.39 -1.91 7.23
C VAL A 6 9.94 -2.72 8.42
N GLU A 7 10.32 -2.28 9.62
CA GLU A 7 9.76 -2.83 10.84
C GLU A 7 8.26 -2.54 10.88
N LEU A 8 7.48 -3.59 11.08
CA LEU A 8 6.04 -3.45 11.22
C LEU A 8 5.72 -2.85 12.59
N PRO A 9 4.81 -1.86 12.66
CA PRO A 9 4.37 -1.30 13.93
C PRO A 9 3.65 -2.38 14.77
N ALA A 10 3.87 -2.34 16.08
CA ALA A 10 3.27 -3.28 17.03
C ALA A 10 1.78 -3.03 17.31
N ASP A 11 1.23 -1.93 16.77
CA ASP A 11 -0.15 -1.46 16.96
C ASP A 11 -0.72 -1.01 15.59
N TRP A 12 -1.90 -0.39 15.60
CA TRP A 12 -2.54 0.21 14.43
C TRP A 12 -1.56 1.00 13.57
N PHE A 13 -1.72 0.84 12.26
CA PHE A 13 -0.93 1.55 11.28
C PHE A 13 -1.77 2.16 10.19
N THR A 14 -1.21 3.16 9.54
CA THR A 14 -1.78 3.78 8.34
C THR A 14 -1.04 3.24 7.12
N LEU A 15 -1.80 2.57 6.24
CA LEU A 15 -1.35 2.24 4.89
C LEU A 15 -1.89 3.29 3.93
N THR A 16 -1.00 4.01 3.26
CA THR A 16 -1.38 4.99 2.21
C THR A 16 -0.86 4.53 0.86
N VAL A 17 -1.72 4.59 -0.15
CA VAL A 17 -1.35 4.33 -1.55
C VAL A 17 -1.72 5.56 -2.37
N THR A 18 -0.77 6.08 -3.14
CA THR A 18 -1.00 7.21 -4.05
C THR A 18 -0.60 6.83 -5.46
N THR A 19 -1.42 7.20 -6.45
CA THR A 19 -1.15 6.97 -7.86
C THR A 19 -1.29 8.28 -8.65
N VAL A 20 -0.40 8.50 -9.61
CA VAL A 20 -0.46 9.62 -10.57
C VAL A 20 0.00 9.09 -11.93
N GLY A 21 -0.96 8.84 -12.83
CA GLY A 21 -0.68 8.20 -14.12
C GLY A 21 0.00 6.84 -13.92
N SER A 22 1.22 6.70 -14.47
CA SER A 22 2.07 5.52 -14.36
C SER A 22 2.83 5.38 -13.04
N HIS A 23 2.85 6.42 -12.20
CA HIS A 23 3.61 6.40 -10.95
C HIS A 23 2.74 5.95 -9.78
N PHE A 24 3.29 5.05 -8.95
CA PHE A 24 2.66 4.67 -7.68
C PHE A 24 3.65 4.73 -6.52
N LYS A 25 3.14 5.10 -5.34
CA LYS A 25 3.89 5.11 -4.08
C LYS A 25 3.04 4.51 -2.98
N GLY A 26 3.68 3.77 -2.09
CA GLY A 26 3.06 3.19 -0.90
C GLY A 26 3.81 3.62 0.35
N TYR A 27 3.06 3.91 1.41
CA TYR A 27 3.57 4.39 2.68
C TYR A 27 3.02 3.56 3.83
N LEU A 28 3.85 3.31 4.83
CA LEU A 28 3.48 2.74 6.12
C LEU A 28 3.79 3.77 7.20
N ASN A 29 2.79 4.24 7.93
CA ASN A 29 2.93 5.32 8.94
C ASN A 29 3.76 6.51 8.37
N ASP A 30 3.33 7.01 7.21
CA ASP A 30 3.96 8.12 6.46
C ASP A 30 5.37 7.86 5.90
N LYS A 31 6.00 6.73 6.25
CA LYS A 31 7.28 6.31 5.66
C LYS A 31 7.02 5.65 4.31
N MET A 32 7.61 6.18 3.25
CA MET A 32 7.54 5.57 1.92
C MET A 32 8.28 4.22 1.93
N ILE A 33 7.54 3.15 1.64
CA ILE A 33 8.06 1.76 1.61
C ILE A 33 8.20 1.22 0.19
N THR A 34 7.47 1.80 -0.77
CA THR A 34 7.55 1.45 -2.19
C THR A 34 7.36 2.66 -3.07
N HIS A 35 8.06 2.66 -4.20
CA HIS A 35 7.92 3.61 -5.29
C HIS A 35 8.22 2.87 -6.59
N GLY A 36 7.29 2.96 -7.54
CA GLY A 36 7.44 2.29 -8.82
C GLY A 36 6.72 2.98 -9.96
N HIS A 37 6.93 2.39 -11.13
CA HIS A 37 6.32 2.76 -12.39
C HIS A 37 5.65 1.53 -12.97
N ALA A 38 4.48 1.71 -13.56
CA ALA A 38 3.75 0.70 -14.30
C ALA A 38 3.12 1.34 -15.53
N ASP A 39 2.58 0.51 -16.43
CA ASP A 39 1.79 1.02 -17.55
C ASP A 39 0.53 1.73 -17.02
N GLU A 40 0.06 2.73 -17.76
CA GLU A 40 -1.18 3.43 -17.40
C GLU A 40 -2.36 2.47 -17.48
N MET A 41 -3.11 2.38 -16.39
CA MET A 41 -4.30 1.54 -16.30
C MET A 41 -5.55 2.40 -16.46
N ALA A 42 -6.60 1.83 -17.07
CA ALA A 42 -7.91 2.45 -17.07
C ALA A 42 -8.43 2.64 -15.63
N ALA A 43 -9.27 3.65 -15.43
CA ALA A 43 -9.91 3.88 -14.14
C ALA A 43 -10.66 2.63 -13.65
N GLY A 44 -10.55 2.34 -12.35
CA GLY A 44 -11.07 1.12 -11.76
C GLY A 44 -11.45 1.29 -10.29
N TYR A 45 -11.53 0.16 -9.58
CA TYR A 45 -11.93 0.12 -8.18
C TYR A 45 -10.71 -0.02 -7.26
N VAL A 46 -10.81 0.55 -6.06
CA VAL A 46 -9.86 0.33 -4.97
C VAL A 46 -10.40 -0.78 -4.06
N GLY A 47 -9.56 -1.75 -3.72
CA GLY A 47 -9.94 -2.88 -2.87
C GLY A 47 -8.77 -3.43 -2.08
N MET A 48 -9.08 -4.28 -1.11
CA MET A 48 -8.09 -5.03 -0.31
C MET A 48 -8.28 -6.52 -0.55
N SER A 49 -7.17 -7.24 -0.66
CA SER A 49 -7.16 -8.70 -0.73
C SER A 49 -6.35 -9.24 0.44
N ALA A 50 -6.85 -10.30 1.07
CA ALA A 50 -6.13 -11.08 2.07
C ALA A 50 -6.25 -12.55 1.74
N SER A 51 -5.17 -13.29 2.00
CA SER A 51 -5.03 -14.71 1.66
C SER A 51 -4.62 -15.51 2.89
N GLY A 52 -5.21 -16.69 3.07
CA GLY A 52 -4.99 -17.55 4.24
C GLY A 52 -5.95 -17.19 5.39
N ASN A 53 -5.56 -17.57 6.62
CA ASN A 53 -6.33 -17.25 7.82
C ASN A 53 -6.00 -15.82 8.28
N SER A 54 -6.72 -14.83 7.75
CA SER A 54 -6.51 -13.42 8.06
C SER A 54 -7.74 -12.80 8.74
N MET A 55 -7.48 -11.91 9.70
CA MET A 55 -8.49 -11.02 10.27
C MET A 55 -8.02 -9.58 10.08
N LEU A 56 -8.80 -8.78 9.37
CA LEU A 56 -8.53 -7.38 9.07
C LEU A 56 -9.48 -6.51 9.88
N SER A 57 -8.94 -5.52 10.57
CA SER A 57 -9.72 -4.45 11.20
C SER A 57 -9.35 -3.12 10.55
N VAL A 58 -10.35 -2.33 10.18
CA VAL A 58 -10.16 -1.01 9.58
C VAL A 58 -10.80 0.02 10.48
N LYS A 59 -10.04 1.08 10.81
CA LYS A 59 -10.55 2.25 11.50
C LYS A 59 -10.50 3.45 10.57
N LYS A 60 -11.49 4.33 10.71
CA LYS A 60 -11.54 5.61 10.00
C LYS A 60 -10.73 6.67 10.76
#